data_AF-A0A1J4Q573-F1
#
_entry.id   AF-A0A1J4Q573-F1
#
_cell.length_a   1.000
_cell.length_b   1.000
_cell.length_c   1.000
_cell.angle_alpha   90.00
_cell.angle_beta   90.00
_cell.angle_gamma   90.00
#
_symmetry.space_group_name_H-M   'P 1'
#
loop_
_entity.id
_entity.type
_entity.pdbx_description
1 polymer ?
#
loop_
_entity_poly.entity_id
_entity_poly.type
_entity_poly.pdbx_seq_one_letter_code
_entity_poly.pdbx_strand_id
1 'polypeptide(L)'
;MGREALRSLLRHKRSLIDPVELGRPRRTGRGRRPAGLSQAQVAHTLYVSERTYAQLERGDMPSPAPEFLDAVSTVLRMFPRRERAEPELPERNVMRWTLLREEAREHHLLDWAERWAAPVAAQLRAAVAAHPDNPDLRRLDAEVNDAPAARGLVALCAAQPLGSPGARFFHLVFRPVAG
;
A
#
# COMPACT_ATOMS: atom_id res chain seq x y z
N MET A 1 12.26 10.30 -21.60
CA MET A 1 11.02 10.17 -22.41
C MET A 1 11.08 11.19 -23.55
N GLY A 2 10.80 10.79 -24.80
CA GLY A 2 10.73 11.73 -25.93
C GLY A 2 9.42 12.52 -25.96
N ARG A 3 9.40 13.71 -26.58
CA ARG A 3 8.21 14.58 -26.72
C ARG A 3 7.02 13.84 -27.35
N GLU A 4 7.29 12.94 -28.27
CA GLU A 4 6.26 12.13 -28.95
C GLU A 4 5.61 11.11 -28.01
N ALA A 5 6.38 10.47 -27.13
CA ALA A 5 5.84 9.54 -26.13
C ALA A 5 4.91 10.26 -25.14
N LEU A 6 5.29 11.47 -24.69
CA LEU A 6 4.46 12.31 -23.83
C LEU A 6 3.13 12.70 -24.52
N ARG A 7 3.22 13.15 -25.77
CA ARG A 7 2.05 13.52 -26.58
C ARG A 7 1.09 12.35 -26.76
N SER A 8 1.61 11.19 -27.14
CA SER A 8 0.82 9.96 -27.33
C SER A 8 0.15 9.52 -26.04
N LEU A 9 0.87 9.57 -24.91
CA LEU A 9 0.34 9.23 -23.59
C LEU A 9 -0.82 10.16 -23.18
N LEU A 10 -0.62 11.48 -23.27
CA LEU A 10 -1.64 12.47 -22.88
C LEU A 10 -2.90 12.36 -23.75
N ARG A 11 -2.74 12.20 -25.07
CA ARG A 11 -3.86 11.97 -26.00
C ARG A 11 -4.62 10.69 -25.68
N HIS A 12 -3.91 9.61 -25.44
CA HIS A 12 -4.51 8.32 -25.10
C HIS A 12 -5.32 8.43 -23.80
N LYS A 13 -4.72 8.93 -22.71
CA LYS A 13 -5.41 9.10 -21.42
C LYS A 13 -6.65 9.98 -21.53
N ARG A 14 -6.53 11.10 -22.25
CA ARG A 14 -7.66 12.01 -22.51
C ARG A 14 -8.82 11.33 -23.24
N SER A 15 -8.52 10.43 -24.19
CA SER A 15 -9.55 9.69 -24.95
C SER A 15 -10.33 8.66 -24.13
N LEU A 16 -9.81 8.25 -22.96
CA LEU A 16 -10.43 7.24 -22.10
C LEU A 16 -11.42 7.83 -21.08
N ILE A 17 -11.50 9.16 -20.95
CA ILE A 17 -12.33 9.82 -19.93
C ILE A 17 -13.64 10.29 -20.55
N ASP A 18 -14.79 9.80 -20.06
CA ASP A 18 -16.11 10.25 -20.50
C ASP A 18 -16.36 11.69 -20.00
N PRO A 19 -16.63 12.67 -20.89
CA PRO A 19 -16.98 14.03 -20.52
C PRO A 19 -18.12 14.17 -19.49
N VAL A 20 -19.03 13.19 -19.41
CA VAL A 20 -20.13 13.19 -18.43
C VAL A 20 -19.63 13.13 -16.99
N GLU A 21 -18.51 12.46 -16.73
CA GLU A 21 -17.94 12.31 -15.39
C GLU A 21 -17.50 13.65 -14.77
N LEU A 22 -17.38 14.71 -15.57
CA LEU A 22 -17.08 16.07 -15.12
C LEU A 22 -18.32 16.96 -14.97
N GLY A 23 -19.52 16.37 -14.89
CA GLY A 23 -20.78 17.10 -14.71
C GLY A 23 -21.17 17.94 -15.93
N ARG A 24 -20.66 17.60 -17.13
CA ARG A 24 -20.97 18.33 -18.37
C ARG A 24 -22.09 17.63 -19.12
N PRO A 25 -23.13 18.36 -19.58
CA PRO A 25 -24.17 17.76 -20.40
C PRO A 25 -23.56 17.18 -21.67
N ARG A 26 -23.93 15.94 -22.00
CA ARG A 26 -23.61 15.34 -23.30
C ARG A 26 -24.11 16.29 -24.38
N ARG A 27 -23.20 16.92 -25.12
CA ARG A 27 -23.56 17.77 -26.25
C ARG A 27 -24.32 16.93 -27.27
N THR A 28 -25.64 17.08 -27.35
CA THR A 28 -26.52 16.46 -28.34
C THR A 28 -26.38 17.19 -29.68
N GLY A 29 -25.28 16.93 -30.39
CA GLY A 29 -25.04 17.44 -31.75
C GLY A 29 -24.59 16.35 -32.72
N ARG A 30 -24.96 16.50 -34.00
CA ARG A 30 -24.68 15.61 -35.13
C ARG A 30 -23.28 15.92 -35.68
N GLY A 31 -22.27 15.15 -35.29
CA GLY A 31 -20.87 15.30 -35.72
C GLY A 31 -19.96 14.23 -35.11
N ARG A 32 -18.82 13.94 -35.76
CA ARG A 32 -17.82 12.94 -35.31
C ARG A 32 -17.23 13.39 -33.97
N ARG A 33 -17.75 12.85 -32.87
CA ARG A 33 -17.33 13.20 -31.51
C ARG A 33 -15.95 12.60 -31.22
N PRO A 34 -15.05 13.32 -30.53
CA PRO A 34 -13.98 12.66 -29.79
C PRO A 34 -14.62 11.76 -28.74
N ALA A 35 -14.16 10.50 -28.63
CA ALA A 35 -14.69 9.53 -27.67
C ALA A 35 -14.38 9.89 -26.20
N GLY A 36 -13.53 10.89 -25.95
CA GLY A 36 -13.18 11.37 -24.62
C GLY A 36 -13.05 12.89 -24.53
N LEU A 37 -12.42 13.39 -23.48
CA LEU A 37 -12.31 14.83 -23.19
C LEU A 37 -11.63 15.63 -24.32
N SER A 38 -12.05 16.86 -24.55
CA SER A 38 -11.34 17.83 -25.41
C SER A 38 -10.21 18.54 -24.66
N GLN A 39 -9.28 19.19 -25.38
CA GLN A 39 -8.23 19.99 -24.74
C GLN A 39 -8.82 21.13 -23.91
N ALA A 40 -9.81 21.85 -24.45
CA ALA A 40 -10.56 22.87 -23.72
C ALA A 40 -11.21 22.34 -22.42
N GLN A 41 -11.74 21.12 -22.42
CA GLN A 41 -12.33 20.52 -21.23
C GLN A 41 -11.29 20.20 -20.16
N VAL A 42 -10.16 19.62 -20.55
CA VAL A 42 -9.05 19.37 -19.61
C VAL A 42 -8.52 20.68 -19.04
N ALA A 43 -8.30 21.68 -19.90
CA ALA A 43 -7.83 23.00 -19.48
C ALA A 43 -8.79 23.68 -18.49
N HIS A 44 -10.10 23.60 -18.74
CA HIS A 44 -11.12 24.09 -17.81
C HIS A 44 -11.03 23.39 -16.45
N THR A 45 -10.91 22.06 -16.41
CA THR A 45 -10.81 21.32 -15.14
C THR A 45 -9.54 21.69 -14.35
N LEU A 46 -8.47 22.03 -15.06
CA LEU A 46 -7.20 22.46 -14.49
C LEU A 46 -7.15 23.96 -14.14
N TYR A 47 -8.21 24.73 -14.42
CA TYR A 47 -8.24 26.19 -14.27
C TYR A 47 -7.09 26.91 -15.02
N VAL A 48 -6.72 26.41 -16.21
CA VAL A 48 -5.70 27.03 -17.08
C VAL A 48 -6.27 27.35 -18.47
N SER A 49 -5.52 28.12 -19.26
CA SER A 49 -5.90 28.36 -20.66
C SER A 49 -5.77 27.08 -21.51
N GLU A 50 -6.61 26.93 -22.53
CA GLU A 50 -6.47 25.84 -23.51
C GLU A 50 -5.08 25.84 -24.16
N ARG A 51 -4.50 27.02 -24.40
CA ARG A 51 -3.14 27.18 -24.91
C ARG A 51 -2.09 26.55 -23.98
N THR A 52 -2.23 26.74 -22.67
CA THR A 52 -1.31 26.19 -21.65
C THR A 52 -1.32 24.66 -21.70
N TYR A 53 -2.50 24.04 -21.65
CA TYR A 53 -2.59 22.58 -21.76
C TYR A 53 -2.13 22.07 -23.13
N ALA A 54 -2.45 22.77 -24.21
CA ALA A 54 -2.03 22.38 -25.56
C ALA A 54 -0.50 22.43 -25.75
N GLN A 55 0.21 23.37 -25.10
CA GLN A 55 1.67 23.41 -25.09
C GLN A 55 2.26 22.18 -24.37
N LEU A 56 1.66 21.78 -23.25
CA LEU A 56 2.05 20.54 -22.56
C LEU A 56 1.78 19.31 -23.44
N GLU A 57 0.57 19.17 -24.00
CA GLU A 57 0.19 18.02 -24.83
C GLU A 57 1.06 17.91 -26.10
N ARG A 58 1.52 19.04 -26.65
CA ARG A 58 2.48 19.03 -27.77
C ARG A 58 3.92 18.70 -27.34
N GLY A 59 4.27 18.83 -26.08
CA GLY A 59 5.64 18.71 -25.59
C GLY A 59 6.50 19.95 -25.87
N ASP A 60 5.86 21.10 -26.09
CA ASP A 60 6.53 22.39 -26.35
C ASP A 60 6.67 23.24 -25.07
N MET A 61 6.18 22.75 -23.94
CA MET A 61 6.30 23.43 -22.65
C MET A 61 7.69 23.14 -22.05
N PRO A 62 8.59 24.14 -21.94
CA PRO A 62 9.99 23.91 -21.59
C PRO A 62 10.21 23.55 -20.11
N SER A 63 9.45 24.15 -19.20
CA SER A 63 9.51 23.86 -17.76
C SER A 63 8.10 23.94 -17.14
N PRO A 64 7.31 22.86 -17.23
CA PRO A 64 6.03 22.79 -16.53
C PRO A 64 6.26 22.80 -15.01
N ALA A 65 5.46 23.59 -14.28
CA ALA A 65 5.50 23.59 -12.82
C ALA A 65 5.10 22.19 -12.27
N PRO A 66 5.74 21.69 -11.19
CA PRO A 66 5.39 20.40 -10.59
C PRO A 66 3.92 20.28 -10.21
N GLU A 67 3.35 21.34 -9.62
CA GLU A 67 1.95 21.38 -9.19
C GLU A 67 0.99 21.28 -10.40
N PHE A 68 1.39 21.84 -11.54
CA PHE A 68 0.64 21.73 -12.78
C PHE A 68 0.68 20.30 -13.34
N LEU A 69 1.84 19.63 -13.28
CA LEU A 69 1.96 18.23 -13.67
C LEU A 69 1.14 17.30 -12.76
N ASP A 70 1.12 17.58 -11.46
CA ASP A 70 0.29 16.85 -10.49
C ASP A 70 -1.22 17.03 -10.77
N ALA A 71 -1.64 18.26 -11.08
CA ALA A 71 -3.01 18.53 -11.48
C ALA A 71 -3.37 17.79 -12.77
N VAL A 72 -2.50 17.83 -13.79
CA VAL A 72 -2.70 17.10 -15.06
C VAL A 72 -2.77 15.60 -14.83
N SER A 73 -1.87 15.05 -14.02
CA SER A 73 -1.84 13.61 -13.73
C SER A 73 -3.11 13.15 -13.02
N THR A 74 -3.66 14.00 -12.14
CA THR A 74 -4.93 13.78 -11.44
C THR A 74 -6.10 13.82 -12.41
N VAL A 75 -6.24 14.88 -13.20
CA VAL A 75 -7.35 15.04 -14.16
C VAL A 75 -7.35 13.94 -15.21
N LEU A 76 -6.17 13.54 -15.69
CA LEU A 76 -6.02 12.49 -16.71
C LEU A 76 -5.93 11.07 -16.13
N ARG A 77 -6.12 10.90 -14.81
CA ARG A 77 -6.05 9.61 -14.11
C ARG A 77 -4.79 8.82 -14.50
N MET A 78 -3.67 9.51 -14.63
CA MET A 78 -2.40 8.91 -15.09
C MET A 78 -1.85 7.99 -14.02
N PHE A 79 -1.99 8.41 -12.78
CA PHE A 79 -1.90 7.57 -11.60
C PHE A 79 -3.32 7.59 -11.04
N PRO A 80 -3.99 6.44 -10.84
CA PRO A 80 -5.09 6.46 -9.90
C PRO A 80 -4.47 7.09 -8.65
N ARG A 81 -4.98 8.26 -8.24
CA ARG A 81 -4.84 8.66 -6.85
C ARG A 81 -5.48 7.47 -6.19
N ARG A 82 -4.65 6.52 -5.73
CA ARG A 82 -5.11 5.51 -4.79
C ARG A 82 -5.86 6.40 -3.83
N GLU A 83 -7.18 6.21 -3.75
CA GLU A 83 -7.91 6.80 -2.66
C GLU A 83 -6.97 6.59 -1.49
N ARG A 84 -6.80 7.60 -0.66
CA ARG A 84 -6.28 7.33 0.65
C ARG A 84 -7.35 6.48 1.38
N ALA A 85 -7.76 5.32 0.84
CA ALA A 85 -7.46 4.08 1.49
C ALA A 85 -6.14 4.35 2.19
N GLU A 86 -6.26 4.69 3.48
CA GLU A 86 -5.22 4.31 4.40
C GLU A 86 -4.71 2.98 3.88
N PRO A 87 -3.39 2.80 3.68
CA PRO A 87 -2.92 1.44 3.45
C PRO A 87 -3.64 0.65 4.53
N GLU A 88 -4.52 -0.27 4.12
CA GLU A 88 -4.95 -1.33 5.03
C GLU A 88 -3.62 -2.00 5.29
N LEU A 89 -2.90 -1.49 6.30
CA LEU A 89 -1.79 -2.15 6.92
C LEU A 89 -2.31 -3.56 7.07
N PRO A 90 -1.70 -4.58 6.44
CA PRO A 90 -2.29 -5.90 6.38
C PRO A 90 -2.70 -6.29 7.81
N GLU A 91 -4.01 -6.23 8.04
CA GLU A 91 -4.71 -6.12 9.33
C GLU A 91 -3.91 -5.56 10.52
N ARG A 92 -3.57 -4.25 10.50
CA ARG A 92 -3.13 -3.40 11.64
C ARG A 92 -1.96 -3.88 12.53
N ASN A 93 -1.42 -5.09 12.34
CA ASN A 93 -0.41 -5.72 13.21
C ASN A 93 0.60 -6.51 12.37
N VAL A 94 1.82 -5.97 12.28
CA VAL A 94 2.94 -6.56 11.53
C VAL A 94 3.30 -7.96 12.02
N MET A 95 3.20 -8.24 13.32
CA MET A 95 3.51 -9.57 13.87
C MET A 95 2.51 -10.62 13.36
N ARG A 96 1.23 -10.27 13.27
CA ARG A 96 0.17 -11.13 12.70
C ARG A 96 0.45 -11.44 11.24
N TRP A 97 0.82 -10.42 10.47
CA TRP A 97 1.17 -10.60 9.06
C TRP A 97 2.40 -11.50 8.90
N THR A 98 3.48 -11.26 9.64
CA THR A 98 4.70 -12.06 9.55
C THR A 98 4.50 -13.52 9.95
N LEU A 99 3.71 -13.80 10.99
CA LEU A 99 3.63 -15.15 11.57
C LEU A 99 2.52 -16.02 10.98
N LEU A 100 1.41 -15.44 10.50
CA LEU A 100 0.21 -16.20 10.12
C LEU A 100 -0.06 -16.22 8.61
N ARG A 101 0.51 -15.28 7.84
CA ARG A 101 0.16 -15.12 6.43
C ARG A 101 1.10 -15.91 5.53
N GLU A 102 0.51 -16.71 4.65
CA GLU A 102 1.25 -17.52 3.68
C GLU A 102 2.05 -16.63 2.72
N GLU A 103 1.50 -15.48 2.32
CA GLU A 103 2.16 -14.55 1.41
C GLU A 103 3.44 -13.97 2.02
N ALA A 104 3.45 -13.78 3.35
CA ALA A 104 4.65 -13.34 4.06
C ALA A 104 5.75 -14.40 3.98
N ARG A 105 5.39 -15.68 4.19
CA ARG A 105 6.33 -16.82 4.18
C ARG A 105 6.84 -17.17 2.79
N GLU A 106 5.95 -17.21 1.79
CA GLU A 106 6.25 -17.78 0.48
C GLU A 106 6.70 -16.73 -0.56
N HIS A 107 6.31 -15.46 -0.38
CA HIS A 107 6.46 -14.46 -1.45
C HIS A 107 7.23 -13.21 -1.05
N HIS A 108 7.22 -12.81 0.23
CA HIS A 108 7.75 -11.51 0.63
C HIS A 108 8.97 -11.57 1.55
N LEU A 109 9.11 -12.59 2.39
CA LEU A 109 10.21 -12.71 3.35
C LEU A 109 11.12 -13.88 2.99
N LEU A 110 12.34 -13.56 2.56
CA LEU A 110 13.39 -14.55 2.33
C LEU A 110 13.87 -15.15 3.66
N ASP A 111 14.18 -16.46 3.65
CA ASP A 111 14.60 -17.22 4.85
C ASP A 111 13.61 -17.02 6.02
N TRP A 112 12.32 -17.09 5.71
CA TRP A 112 11.24 -16.68 6.63
C TRP A 112 11.37 -17.30 8.02
N ALA A 113 11.64 -18.60 8.11
CA ALA A 113 11.68 -19.31 9.38
C ALA A 113 12.81 -18.79 10.30
N GLU A 114 14.01 -18.62 9.75
CA GLU A 114 15.23 -18.29 10.48
C GLU A 114 15.37 -16.79 10.75
N ARG A 115 15.09 -15.95 9.73
CA ARG A 115 15.33 -14.50 9.82
C ARG A 115 14.16 -13.72 10.41
N TRP A 116 12.95 -14.24 10.34
CA TRP A 116 11.74 -13.47 10.64
C TRP A 116 10.85 -14.14 11.68
N ALA A 117 10.44 -15.39 11.44
CA ALA A 117 9.45 -16.07 12.26
C ALA A 117 9.95 -16.25 13.71
N ALA A 118 11.17 -16.75 13.90
CA ALA A 118 11.76 -16.93 15.23
C ALA A 118 11.88 -15.62 16.05
N PRO A 119 12.52 -14.53 15.55
CA PRO A 119 12.64 -13.29 16.32
C PRO A 119 11.29 -12.59 16.56
N VAL A 120 10.37 -12.62 15.59
CA VAL A 120 9.04 -11.99 15.76
C VAL A 120 8.18 -12.78 16.74
N ALA A 121 8.21 -14.11 16.73
CA ALA A 121 7.54 -14.94 17.73
C ALA A 121 8.11 -14.70 19.14
N ALA A 122 9.42 -14.47 19.27
CA ALA A 122 10.03 -14.11 20.55
C ALA A 122 9.51 -12.76 21.08
N GLN A 123 9.38 -11.76 20.20
CA GLN A 123 8.85 -10.44 20.56
C GLN A 123 7.37 -10.51 20.97
N LEU A 124 6.55 -11.27 20.24
CA LEU A 124 5.15 -11.48 20.60
C LEU A 124 5.03 -12.08 22.02
N ARG A 125 5.77 -13.17 22.30
CA ARG A 125 5.77 -13.81 23.61
C ARG A 125 6.24 -12.88 24.73
N ALA A 126 7.27 -12.07 24.48
CA ALA A 126 7.73 -11.06 25.42
C ALA A 126 6.66 -9.98 25.69
N ALA A 127 5.95 -9.53 24.65
CA ALA A 127 4.87 -8.56 24.77
C ALA A 127 3.68 -9.12 25.56
N VAL A 128 3.30 -10.37 25.34
CA VAL A 128 2.26 -11.07 26.12
C VAL A 128 2.66 -11.16 27.60
N ALA A 129 3.92 -11.50 27.89
CA ALA A 129 4.42 -11.59 29.25
C ALA A 129 4.45 -10.21 29.95
N ALA A 130 4.78 -9.14 29.22
CA ALA A 130 4.81 -7.77 29.74
C ALA A 130 3.39 -7.19 29.93
N HIS A 131 2.41 -7.66 29.16
CA HIS A 131 1.04 -7.15 29.15
C HIS A 131 0.00 -8.27 29.21
N PRO A 132 -0.06 -9.05 30.31
CA PRO A 132 -0.92 -10.22 30.43
C PRO A 132 -2.42 -9.90 30.33
N ASP A 133 -2.81 -8.67 30.69
CA ASP A 133 -4.21 -8.22 30.65
C ASP A 133 -4.66 -7.77 29.25
N ASN A 134 -3.73 -7.65 28.29
CA ASN A 134 -4.07 -7.24 26.94
C ASN A 134 -4.75 -8.41 26.16
N PRO A 135 -6.05 -8.32 25.82
CA PRO A 135 -6.76 -9.40 25.17
C PRO A 135 -6.29 -9.64 23.73
N ASP A 136 -5.83 -8.61 23.01
CA ASP A 136 -5.41 -8.72 21.62
C ASP A 136 -4.08 -9.46 21.48
N LEU A 137 -3.13 -9.20 22.38
CA LEU A 137 -1.84 -9.92 22.40
C LEU A 137 -2.04 -11.41 22.73
N ARG A 138 -2.92 -11.73 23.69
CA ARG A 138 -3.26 -13.12 24.02
C ARG A 138 -3.95 -13.84 22.87
N ARG A 139 -4.87 -13.16 22.18
CA ARG A 139 -5.52 -13.70 20.99
C ARG A 139 -4.52 -14.00 19.88
N LEU A 140 -3.61 -13.07 19.60
CA LEU A 140 -2.59 -13.26 18.58
C LEU A 140 -1.64 -14.41 18.93
N ASP A 141 -1.23 -14.53 20.19
CA ASP A 141 -0.39 -15.65 20.65
C ASP A 141 -1.10 -17.00 20.50
N ALA A 142 -2.39 -17.07 20.85
CA ALA A 142 -3.20 -18.28 20.64
C ALA A 142 -3.29 -18.66 19.15
N GLU A 143 -3.59 -17.71 18.28
CA GLU A 143 -3.66 -17.94 16.83
C GLU A 143 -2.32 -18.40 16.24
N VAL A 144 -1.20 -17.85 16.73
CA VAL A 144 0.15 -18.30 16.34
C VAL A 144 0.42 -19.71 16.85
N ASN A 145 0.05 -20.06 18.07
CA ASN A 145 0.24 -21.42 18.59
C ASN A 145 -0.61 -22.47 17.84
N ASP A 146 -1.79 -22.09 17.37
CA ASP A 146 -2.66 -22.99 16.60
C ASP A 146 -2.22 -23.14 15.12
N ALA A 147 -1.49 -22.16 14.58
CA ALA A 147 -1.09 -22.14 13.18
C ALA A 147 -0.13 -23.29 12.84
N PRO A 148 -0.44 -24.14 11.83
CA PRO A 148 0.42 -25.25 11.42
C PRO A 148 1.85 -24.81 11.06
N ALA A 149 1.99 -23.62 10.46
CA ALA A 149 3.27 -23.05 10.06
C ALA A 149 4.15 -22.60 11.24
N ALA A 150 3.56 -22.40 12.42
CA ALA A 150 4.27 -22.00 13.62
C ALA A 150 4.55 -23.19 14.57
N ARG A 151 4.02 -24.38 14.26
CA ARG A 151 4.34 -25.61 14.99
C ARG A 151 5.84 -25.89 14.89
N GLY A 152 6.55 -25.77 16.01
CA GLY A 152 8.00 -25.97 16.10
C GLY A 152 8.83 -24.68 16.16
N LEU A 153 8.22 -23.48 16.11
CA LEU A 153 8.92 -22.22 16.34
C LEU A 153 9.29 -22.04 17.83
N VAL A 154 10.41 -22.63 18.22
CA VAL A 154 11.03 -22.43 19.53
C VAL A 154 11.95 -21.22 19.45
N ALA A 155 11.63 -20.16 20.19
CA ALA A 155 12.54 -19.05 20.41
C ALA A 155 12.73 -18.85 21.90
N LEU A 156 13.98 -18.87 22.35
CA LEU A 156 14.35 -18.55 23.72
C LEU A 156 14.16 -17.04 23.93
N CYS A 157 13.13 -16.64 24.68
CA CYS A 157 12.92 -15.25 25.06
C CYS A 157 13.78 -14.92 26.30
N ALA A 158 14.91 -14.24 26.09
CA ALA A 158 15.61 -13.55 27.17
C ALA A 158 15.02 -12.14 27.30
N ALA A 159 14.16 -11.90 28.29
CA ALA A 159 13.72 -10.54 28.61
C ALA A 159 14.91 -9.76 29.21
N GLN A 160 15.43 -8.78 28.48
CA GLN A 160 16.41 -7.80 28.98
C GLN A 160 15.67 -6.64 29.69
N PRO A 161 16.25 -6.03 30.75
CA PRO A 161 17.68 -5.81 30.95
C PRO A 161 18.28 -6.77 31.99
N LEU A 162 19.38 -7.43 31.61
CA LEU A 162 20.19 -8.32 32.46
C LEU A 162 20.89 -7.60 33.65
N GLY A 163 20.46 -6.38 34.01
CA GLY A 163 21.12 -5.52 35.01
C GLY A 163 20.29 -5.19 36.26
N SER A 164 19.07 -5.70 36.41
CA SER A 164 18.19 -5.36 37.55
C SER A 164 18.02 -6.55 38.51
N PRO A 165 18.18 -6.37 39.84
CA PRO A 165 17.79 -7.38 40.81
C PRO A 165 16.27 -7.62 40.68
N GLY A 166 15.88 -8.80 40.18
CA GLY A 166 14.47 -9.16 39.93
C GLY A 166 14.15 -9.60 38.49
N ALA A 167 15.13 -9.68 37.58
CA ALA A 167 14.92 -10.21 36.24
C ALA A 167 14.36 -11.64 36.30
N ARG A 168 13.16 -11.85 35.73
CA ARG A 168 12.50 -13.15 35.64
C ARG A 168 12.81 -13.76 34.28
N PHE A 169 13.54 -14.87 34.27
CA PHE A 169 13.72 -15.69 33.08
C PHE A 169 12.47 -16.53 32.86
N PHE A 170 11.81 -16.36 31.71
CA PHE A 170 10.71 -17.23 31.30
C PHE A 170 11.23 -18.20 30.25
N HIS A 171 11.62 -19.40 30.70
CA HIS A 171 11.96 -20.49 29.79
C HIS A 171 10.67 -21.22 29.40
N LEU A 172 10.01 -20.77 28.34
CA LEU A 172 8.82 -21.43 27.82
C LEU A 172 9.26 -22.61 26.91
N VAL A 173 9.37 -23.80 27.50
CA VAL A 173 9.57 -25.06 26.77
C VAL A 173 8.21 -25.52 26.25
N PHE A 174 8.01 -25.48 24.94
CA PHE A 174 6.85 -26.12 24.32
C PHE A 174 7.06 -27.64 24.26
N ARG A 175 6.11 -28.40 24.78
CA ARG A 175 6.00 -29.84 24.52
C ARG A 175 4.91 -30.04 23.45
N PRO A 176 5.24 -30.61 22.28
CA PRO A 176 4.23 -30.91 21.28
C PRO A 176 3.26 -31.95 21.86
N VAL A 177 1.96 -31.68 21.81
CA VAL A 177 0.94 -32.70 22.00
C VAL A 177 0.86 -33.45 20.67
N ALA A 178 1.34 -34.68 20.66
CA ALA A 178 1.17 -35.58 19.51
C ALA A 178 -0.33 -35.90 19.38
N GLY A 179 -0.87 -35.66 18.19
CA GLY A 179 -2.13 -36.25 17.72
C GLY A 179 -1.81 -37.35 16.73
#